data_AF-A0A2G0Q2T7-F1
#
_entry.id   AF-A0A2G0Q2T7-F1
#
_cell.length_a   1.000
_cell.length_b   1.000
_cell.length_c   1.000
_cell.angle_alpha   90.00
_cell.angle_beta   90.00
_cell.angle_gamma   90.00
#
_symmetry.space_group_name_H-M   'P 1'
#
loop_
_entity.id
_entity.type
_entity.pdbx_description
1 polymer ?
#
loop_
_entity_poly.entity_id
_entity_poly.type
_entity_poly.pdbx_seq_one_letter_code
_entity_poly.pdbx_strand_id
1 'polypeptide(L)'
;MPLIRKAFKRLHYPGDIMAQYVRGYLAYALSLRNLEEMMAERGVHVDHSTLYRWVLRLTPLLNQAFRRHKRQVGQRWRRDETDIKIKGQWRYLYRAVDTAGQMIDFLLTANRDTAAALRFFRKALRSHGEPTRVTNNNIGANTAALAVLNTEISTSEATKIRQKKYRNNLIEQDHRNIRRRIRPM
;
A
#
# COMPACT_ATOMS: atom_id res chain seq x y z
N MET A 1 -25.57 -0.77 0.68
CA MET A 1 -24.26 -1.44 0.46
C MET A 1 -24.22 -2.80 1.20
N PRO A 2 -24.38 -3.94 0.51
CA PRO A 2 -24.46 -5.28 1.14
C PRO A 2 -23.23 -5.64 1.99
N LEU A 3 -22.06 -5.16 1.56
CA LEU A 3 -20.77 -5.42 2.17
C LEU A 3 -20.67 -4.85 3.60
N ILE A 4 -21.04 -3.59 3.77
CA ILE A 4 -21.05 -2.88 5.07
C ILE A 4 -22.07 -3.54 6.01
N ARG A 5 -23.27 -3.86 5.49
CA ARG A 5 -24.34 -4.50 6.27
C ARG A 5 -23.93 -5.88 6.78
N LYS A 6 -23.22 -6.68 5.96
CA LYS A 6 -22.66 -7.97 6.38
C LYS A 6 -21.51 -7.79 7.37
N ALA A 7 -20.62 -6.84 7.10
CA ALA A 7 -19.47 -6.54 7.95
C ALA A 7 -19.89 -6.18 9.36
N PHE A 8 -20.91 -5.34 9.54
CA PHE A 8 -21.31 -4.83 10.85
C PHE A 8 -22.63 -5.40 11.39
N LYS A 9 -23.05 -6.56 10.87
CA LYS A 9 -24.26 -7.23 11.38
C LYS A 9 -24.13 -7.48 12.89
N ARG A 10 -25.19 -7.14 13.64
CA ARG A 10 -25.29 -7.28 15.11
C ARG A 10 -24.36 -6.38 15.93
N LEU A 11 -23.78 -5.35 15.34
CA LEU A 11 -23.11 -4.30 16.11
C LEU A 11 -24.11 -3.25 16.57
N HIS A 12 -23.81 -2.61 17.71
CA HIS A 12 -24.68 -1.65 18.37
C HIS A 12 -24.98 -0.40 17.53
N TYR A 13 -24.03 0.04 16.71
CA TYR A 13 -24.13 1.29 15.95
C TYR A 13 -24.70 1.08 14.54
N PRO A 14 -25.25 2.13 13.90
CA PRO A 14 -25.62 2.09 12.49
C PRO A 14 -24.41 1.82 11.57
N GLY A 15 -24.60 0.95 10.58
CA GLY A 15 -23.52 0.46 9.71
C GLY A 15 -22.87 1.53 8.85
N ASP A 16 -23.64 2.50 8.41
CA ASP A 16 -23.23 3.69 7.68
C ASP A 16 -22.35 4.62 8.53
N ILE A 17 -22.72 4.85 9.79
CA ILE A 17 -21.91 5.62 10.75
C ILE A 17 -20.56 4.93 10.97
N MET A 18 -20.57 3.63 11.27
CA MET A 18 -19.32 2.87 11.44
C MET A 18 -18.45 2.92 10.18
N ALA A 19 -19.05 2.80 8.98
CA ALA A 19 -18.31 2.87 7.73
C ALA A 19 -17.71 4.27 7.48
N GLN A 20 -18.41 5.34 7.85
CA GLN A 20 -17.91 6.72 7.74
C GLN A 20 -16.64 6.93 8.57
N TYR A 21 -16.62 6.46 9.83
CA TYR A 21 -15.44 6.60 10.69
C TYR A 21 -14.31 5.65 10.29
N VAL A 22 -14.61 4.43 9.82
CA VAL A 22 -13.58 3.57 9.20
C VAL A 22 -12.96 4.24 7.98
N ARG A 23 -13.76 4.89 7.12
CA ARG A 23 -13.24 5.69 6.01
C ARG A 23 -12.39 6.85 6.52
N GLY A 24 -12.81 7.52 7.60
CA GLY A 24 -12.03 8.53 8.31
C GLY A 24 -10.62 8.05 8.62
N TYR A 25 -10.50 6.87 9.22
CA TYR A 25 -9.21 6.25 9.51
C TYR A 25 -8.43 5.90 8.24
N LEU A 26 -9.04 5.19 7.29
CA LEU A 26 -8.32 4.62 6.14
C LEU A 26 -7.90 5.65 5.09
N ALA A 27 -8.73 6.67 4.83
CA ALA A 27 -8.53 7.61 3.74
C ALA A 27 -7.84 8.91 4.18
N TYR A 28 -7.91 9.26 5.46
CA TYR A 28 -7.35 10.50 6.00
C TYR A 28 -6.27 10.21 7.06
N ALA A 29 -5.44 11.20 7.36
CA ALA A 29 -4.41 11.10 8.39
C ALA A 29 -4.98 11.25 9.82
N LEU A 30 -6.22 10.79 10.04
CA LEU A 30 -6.90 10.85 11.33
C LEU A 30 -6.49 9.66 12.20
N SER A 31 -6.07 9.94 13.42
CA SER A 31 -5.83 8.90 14.42
C SER A 31 -7.15 8.35 14.96
N LEU A 32 -7.13 7.17 15.58
CA LEU A 32 -8.33 6.63 16.22
C LEU A 32 -8.83 7.52 17.37
N ARG A 33 -7.91 8.21 18.06
CA ARG A 33 -8.26 9.19 19.11
C ARG A 33 -8.98 10.41 18.54
N ASN A 34 -8.53 10.91 17.38
CA ASN A 34 -9.25 12.01 16.72
C ASN A 34 -10.66 11.58 16.29
N LEU A 35 -10.82 10.34 15.82
CA LEU A 35 -12.14 9.83 15.46
C LEU A 35 -13.05 9.64 16.68
N GLU A 36 -12.49 9.21 17.81
CA GLU A 36 -13.19 9.13 19.10
C GLU A 36 -13.66 10.53 19.56
N GLU A 37 -12.79 11.54 19.52
CA GLU A 37 -13.13 12.94 19.83
C GLU A 37 -14.26 13.46 18.91
N MET A 38 -14.12 13.27 17.60
CA MET A 38 -15.13 13.67 16.61
C MET A 38 -16.49 12.96 16.79
N MET A 39 -16.50 11.74 17.35
CA MET A 39 -17.74 11.02 17.68
C MET A 39 -18.36 11.57 18.96
N ALA A 40 -17.54 11.91 19.96
CA ALA A 40 -17.98 12.50 21.21
C ALA A 40 -18.63 13.88 20.99
N GLU A 41 -18.10 14.70 20.08
CA GLU A 41 -18.70 15.99 19.66
C GLU A 41 -20.15 15.84 19.14
N ARG A 42 -20.51 14.64 18.67
CA ARG A 42 -21.86 14.31 18.17
C ARG A 42 -22.70 13.53 19.18
N GLY A 43 -22.27 13.46 20.44
CA GLY A 43 -22.95 12.72 21.51
C GLY A 43 -22.80 11.20 21.44
N VAL A 44 -21.85 10.68 20.63
CA VAL A 44 -21.62 9.25 20.49
C VAL A 44 -20.31 8.85 21.16
N HIS A 45 -20.39 8.21 22.31
CA HIS A 45 -19.21 7.79 23.08
C HIS A 45 -18.74 6.40 22.66
N VAL A 46 -17.62 6.33 21.93
CA VAL A 46 -17.00 5.08 21.46
C VAL A 46 -15.51 5.14 21.69
N ASP A 47 -14.99 4.21 22.48
CA ASP A 47 -13.55 4.08 22.70
C ASP A 47 -12.79 3.77 21.40
N HIS A 48 -11.62 4.40 21.20
CA HIS A 48 -10.74 4.20 20.05
C HIS A 48 -10.40 2.72 19.75
N SER A 49 -10.37 1.83 20.76
CA SER A 49 -10.15 0.39 20.53
C SER A 49 -11.35 -0.26 19.83
N THR A 50 -12.57 0.21 20.09
CA THR A 50 -13.78 -0.23 19.39
C THR A 50 -13.77 0.23 17.93
N LEU A 51 -13.36 1.49 17.67
CA LEU A 51 -13.13 1.99 16.32
C LEU A 51 -12.09 1.14 15.58
N TYR A 52 -11.00 0.78 16.25
CA TYR A 52 -9.98 -0.09 15.66
C TYR A 52 -10.53 -1.45 15.27
N ARG A 53 -11.39 -2.06 16.09
CA ARG A 53 -12.07 -3.32 15.76
C ARG A 53 -12.95 -3.19 14.52
N TRP A 54 -13.63 -2.05 14.33
CA TRP A 54 -14.39 -1.79 13.09
C TRP A 54 -13.48 -1.71 11.87
N VAL A 55 -12.34 -1.02 11.99
CA VAL A 55 -11.33 -0.94 10.94
C VAL A 55 -10.83 -2.34 10.58
N LEU A 56 -10.43 -3.15 11.57
CA LEU A 56 -9.93 -4.50 11.34
C LEU A 56 -10.97 -5.40 10.64
N ARG A 57 -12.24 -5.23 10.98
CA ARG A 57 -13.34 -6.02 10.41
C ARG A 57 -13.69 -5.61 8.97
N LEU A 58 -13.70 -4.31 8.66
CA LEU A 58 -14.11 -3.81 7.35
C LEU A 58 -12.97 -3.74 6.33
N THR A 59 -11.73 -3.52 6.76
CA THR A 59 -10.59 -3.32 5.82
C THR A 59 -10.35 -4.50 4.87
N PRO A 60 -10.34 -5.77 5.31
CA PRO A 60 -10.10 -6.91 4.40
C PRO A 60 -11.19 -7.02 3.33
N LEU A 61 -12.42 -6.72 3.72
CA LEU A 61 -13.60 -6.75 2.86
C LEU A 61 -13.55 -5.64 1.80
N LEU A 62 -13.15 -4.43 2.21
CA LEU A 62 -12.90 -3.32 1.27
C LEU A 62 -11.76 -3.67 0.32
N ASN A 63 -10.66 -4.23 0.81
CA ASN A 63 -9.52 -4.63 -0.03
C ASN A 63 -9.95 -5.68 -1.08
N GLN A 64 -10.74 -6.68 -0.71
CA GLN A 64 -11.28 -7.66 -1.67
C GLN A 64 -12.16 -6.99 -2.73
N ALA A 65 -13.05 -6.08 -2.32
CA ALA A 65 -13.90 -5.35 -3.25
C ALA A 65 -13.08 -4.44 -4.19
N PHE A 66 -12.11 -3.71 -3.66
CA PHE A 66 -11.24 -2.83 -4.45
C PHE A 66 -10.39 -3.61 -5.45
N ARG A 67 -9.89 -4.80 -5.08
CA ARG A 67 -9.14 -5.65 -6.02
C ARG A 67 -9.96 -6.03 -7.24
N ARG A 68 -11.26 -6.29 -7.09
CA ARG A 68 -12.16 -6.61 -8.22
C ARG A 68 -12.40 -5.43 -9.15
N HIS A 69 -12.35 -4.21 -8.63
CA HIS A 69 -12.55 -2.98 -9.40
C HIS A 69 -11.23 -2.29 -9.77
N LYS A 70 -10.09 -2.90 -9.43
CA LYS A 70 -8.77 -2.36 -9.72
C LYS A 70 -8.56 -2.44 -11.23
N ARG A 71 -8.24 -1.30 -11.84
CA ARG A 71 -7.87 -1.24 -13.26
C ARG A 71 -6.60 -2.06 -13.50
N GLN A 72 -6.47 -2.59 -14.71
CA GLN A 72 -5.23 -3.23 -15.12
C GLN A 72 -4.07 -2.22 -15.01
N VAL A 73 -2.96 -2.67 -14.42
CA VAL A 73 -1.78 -1.82 -14.25
C VAL A 73 -0.99 -1.75 -15.56
N GLY A 74 -0.41 -0.59 -15.85
CA GLY A 74 0.43 -0.42 -17.02
C GLY A 74 1.75 -1.21 -16.93
N GLN A 75 2.37 -1.47 -18.08
CA GLN A 75 3.64 -2.22 -18.19
C GLN A 75 4.89 -1.39 -17.84
N ARG A 76 4.74 -0.10 -17.50
CA ARG A 76 5.85 0.80 -17.14
C ARG A 76 5.77 1.12 -15.65
N TRP A 77 6.66 0.52 -14.90
CA TRP A 77 6.63 0.56 -13.44
C TRP A 77 7.61 1.62 -12.92
N ARG A 78 7.21 2.32 -11.86
CA ARG A 78 8.04 3.17 -11.02
C ARG A 78 8.04 2.59 -9.63
N ARG A 79 9.21 2.38 -9.09
CA ARG A 79 9.38 1.64 -7.87
C ARG A 79 10.29 2.43 -6.94
N ASP A 80 9.97 2.41 -5.65
CA ASP A 80 10.74 3.08 -4.62
C ASP A 80 10.67 2.32 -3.28
N GLU A 81 11.56 2.68 -2.37
CA GLU A 81 11.60 2.19 -1.00
C GLU A 81 11.49 3.35 -0.04
N THR A 82 10.72 3.17 1.03
CA THR A 82 10.76 4.09 2.17
C THR A 82 10.93 3.29 3.45
N ASP A 83 11.73 3.82 4.36
CA ASP A 83 11.86 3.37 5.72
C ASP A 83 10.62 3.75 6.55
N ILE A 84 10.13 2.80 7.34
CA ILE A 84 9.03 3.02 8.27
C ILE A 84 9.36 2.39 9.62
N LYS A 85 9.01 3.09 10.71
CA LYS A 85 9.23 2.62 12.08
C LYS A 85 7.99 1.91 12.60
N ILE A 86 8.11 0.64 12.97
CA ILE A 86 7.01 -0.19 13.50
C ILE A 86 7.45 -0.73 14.86
N LYS A 87 6.69 -0.39 15.91
CA LYS A 87 7.00 -0.79 17.31
C LYS A 87 8.46 -0.51 17.68
N GLY A 88 8.97 0.67 17.30
CA GLY A 88 10.34 1.09 17.57
C GLY A 88 11.40 0.57 16.59
N GLN A 89 11.09 -0.41 15.73
CA GLN A 89 12.04 -1.01 14.79
C GLN A 89 11.90 -0.44 13.38
N TRP A 90 13.02 -0.10 12.74
CA TRP A 90 13.05 0.28 11.33
C TRP A 90 12.75 -0.93 10.44
N ARG A 91 11.89 -0.70 9.44
CA ARG A 91 11.47 -1.67 8.42
C ARG A 91 11.48 -0.98 7.06
N TYR A 92 11.62 -1.73 5.99
CA TYR A 92 11.65 -1.21 4.63
C TYR A 92 10.36 -1.54 3.89
N LEU A 93 9.69 -0.51 3.39
CA LEU A 93 8.47 -0.63 2.61
C LEU A 93 8.79 -0.40 1.12
N TYR A 94 8.77 -1.50 0.37
CA TYR A 94 8.90 -1.56 -1.07
C TYR A 94 7.55 -1.25 -1.69
N ARG A 95 7.49 -0.35 -2.68
CA ARG A 95 6.25 -0.02 -3.41
C ARG A 95 6.54 0.20 -4.87
N ALA A 96 5.58 -0.15 -5.72
CA ALA A 96 5.59 0.23 -7.12
C ALA A 96 4.23 0.75 -7.59
N VAL A 97 4.27 1.71 -8.50
CA VAL A 97 3.12 2.30 -9.19
C VAL A 97 3.38 2.32 -10.69
N ASP A 98 2.33 2.33 -11.50
CA ASP A 98 2.44 2.45 -12.95
C ASP A 98 2.53 3.93 -13.42
N THR A 99 2.32 4.17 -14.72
CA THR A 99 2.28 5.53 -15.28
C THR A 99 1.04 6.35 -14.93
N ALA A 100 -0.06 5.70 -14.59
CA ALA A 100 -1.28 6.34 -14.15
C ALA A 100 -1.34 6.50 -12.61
N GLY A 101 -0.29 6.11 -11.89
CA GLY A 101 -0.25 6.13 -10.42
C GLY A 101 -1.04 4.98 -9.78
N GLN A 102 -1.44 3.95 -10.55
CA GLN A 102 -2.05 2.76 -9.98
C GLN A 102 -0.99 1.95 -9.24
N MET A 103 -1.28 1.59 -7.99
CA MET A 103 -0.43 0.70 -7.21
C MET A 103 -0.29 -0.64 -7.91
N ILE A 104 0.94 -1.07 -8.17
CA ILE A 104 1.25 -2.42 -8.65
C ILE A 104 1.21 -3.34 -7.43
N ASP A 105 2.17 -3.18 -6.53
CA ASP A 105 2.24 -3.96 -5.29
C ASP A 105 3.08 -3.23 -4.22
N PHE A 106 3.05 -3.77 -3.00
CA PHE A 106 3.89 -3.36 -1.89
C PHE A 106 4.43 -4.58 -1.11
N LEU A 107 5.58 -4.42 -0.46
CA LEU A 107 6.16 -5.43 0.43
C LEU A 107 6.85 -4.73 1.60
N LEU A 108 6.54 -5.17 2.81
CA LEU A 108 7.20 -4.72 4.04
C LEU A 108 8.22 -5.77 4.47
N THR A 109 9.47 -5.36 4.73
CA THR A 109 10.57 -6.26 5.10
C THR A 109 11.38 -5.70 6.27
N ALA A 110 12.09 -6.59 6.97
CA ALA A 110 13.08 -6.18 7.98
C ALA A 110 14.35 -5.61 7.34
N ASN A 111 14.78 -6.23 6.23
CA ASN A 111 16.08 -5.98 5.62
C ASN A 111 15.94 -5.33 4.24
N ARG A 112 16.93 -4.53 3.88
CA ARG A 112 17.10 -3.94 2.55
C ARG A 112 18.17 -4.72 1.78
N ASP A 113 17.78 -5.86 1.24
CA ASP A 113 18.67 -6.79 0.53
C ASP A 113 18.08 -7.24 -0.82
N THR A 114 18.92 -7.90 -1.63
CA THR A 114 18.54 -8.42 -2.95
C THR A 114 17.41 -9.45 -2.87
N ALA A 115 17.36 -10.25 -1.80
CA ALA A 115 16.32 -11.25 -1.60
C ALA A 115 14.93 -10.60 -1.37
N ALA A 116 14.87 -9.53 -0.59
CA ALA A 116 13.67 -8.73 -0.39
C ALA A 116 13.19 -8.09 -1.70
N ALA A 117 14.12 -7.51 -2.48
CA ALA A 117 13.81 -6.95 -3.79
C ALA A 117 13.28 -8.02 -4.76
N LEU A 118 13.93 -9.18 -4.84
CA LEU A 118 13.51 -10.31 -5.68
C LEU A 118 12.12 -10.82 -5.29
N ARG A 119 11.86 -10.95 -3.97
CA ARG A 119 10.55 -11.35 -3.45
C ARG A 119 9.47 -10.34 -3.83
N PHE A 120 9.77 -9.04 -3.76
CA PHE A 120 8.85 -7.98 -4.19
C PHE A 120 8.51 -8.12 -5.67
N PHE A 121 9.52 -8.23 -6.54
CA PHE A 121 9.30 -8.33 -7.98
C PHE A 121 8.56 -9.62 -8.35
N ARG A 122 8.95 -10.79 -7.83
CA ARG A 122 8.22 -12.06 -8.08
C ARG A 122 6.75 -11.98 -7.66
N LYS A 123 6.45 -11.30 -6.55
CA LYS A 123 5.07 -11.08 -6.09
C LYS A 123 4.28 -10.20 -7.08
N ALA A 124 4.90 -9.11 -7.54
CA ALA A 124 4.30 -8.19 -8.51
C ALA A 124 4.06 -8.88 -9.87
N LEU A 125 5.06 -9.61 -10.39
CA LEU A 125 5.00 -10.36 -11.65
C LEU A 125 3.87 -11.39 -11.65
N ARG A 126 3.73 -12.18 -10.58
CA ARG A 126 2.62 -13.14 -10.45
C ARG A 126 1.24 -12.50 -10.54
N SER A 127 1.11 -11.24 -10.13
CA SER A 127 -0.19 -10.55 -10.08
C SER A 127 -0.50 -9.74 -11.34
N HIS A 128 0.53 -9.32 -12.07
CA HIS A 128 0.41 -8.28 -13.08
C HIS A 128 1.18 -8.54 -14.38
N GLY A 129 1.89 -9.68 -14.48
CA GLY A 129 2.74 -10.01 -15.62
C GLY A 129 4.01 -9.16 -15.67
N GLU A 130 4.74 -9.32 -16.77
CA GLU A 130 6.07 -8.73 -16.96
C GLU A 130 6.00 -7.26 -17.42
N PRO A 131 6.76 -6.35 -16.77
CA PRO A 131 6.84 -4.97 -17.21
C PRO A 131 7.83 -4.80 -18.36
N THR A 132 7.45 -4.00 -19.37
CA THR A 132 8.40 -3.54 -20.40
C THR A 132 9.53 -2.67 -19.83
N ARG A 133 9.27 -1.97 -18.72
CA ARG A 133 10.23 -1.04 -18.12
C ARG A 133 10.02 -0.86 -16.63
N VAL A 134 11.11 -0.90 -15.86
CA VAL A 134 11.13 -0.55 -14.43
C VAL A 134 12.05 0.65 -14.20
N THR A 135 11.51 1.69 -13.59
CA THR A 135 12.28 2.86 -13.14
C THR A 135 12.51 2.78 -11.64
N ASN A 136 13.76 2.91 -11.21
CA ASN A 136 14.16 2.89 -9.80
C ASN A 136 15.12 4.06 -9.48
N ASN A 137 15.09 4.55 -8.23
CA ASN A 137 16.01 5.58 -7.73
C ASN A 137 17.34 5.02 -7.21
N ASN A 138 17.35 3.76 -6.74
CA ASN A 138 18.46 3.23 -5.96
C ASN A 138 19.28 2.18 -6.72
N ILE A 139 20.60 2.30 -6.63
CA ILE A 139 21.61 1.37 -7.16
C ILE A 139 21.86 0.28 -6.09
N GLY A 140 22.03 -0.98 -6.50
CA GLY A 140 22.32 -2.11 -5.60
C GLY A 140 21.29 -3.24 -5.70
N ALA A 141 20.72 -3.64 -4.56
CA ALA A 141 19.84 -4.81 -4.39
C ALA A 141 18.75 -4.98 -5.47
N ASN A 142 18.17 -3.89 -5.94
CA ASN A 142 17.12 -3.92 -6.96
C ASN A 142 17.63 -4.15 -8.37
N THR A 143 18.80 -3.59 -8.69
CA THR A 143 19.43 -3.83 -10.00
C THR A 143 19.88 -5.27 -10.05
N ALA A 144 20.44 -5.80 -8.96
CA ALA A 144 20.78 -7.21 -8.82
C ALA A 144 19.54 -8.12 -8.94
N ALA A 145 18.43 -7.78 -8.27
CA ALA A 145 17.20 -8.56 -8.35
C ALA A 145 16.60 -8.57 -9.77
N LEU A 146 16.59 -7.42 -10.47
CA LEU A 146 16.10 -7.34 -11.85
C LEU A 146 17.04 -8.05 -12.83
N ALA A 147 18.36 -8.05 -12.58
CA ALA A 147 19.30 -8.82 -13.39
C ALA A 147 19.03 -10.33 -13.26
N VAL A 148 18.85 -10.83 -12.03
CA VAL A 148 18.45 -12.24 -11.79
C VAL A 148 17.13 -12.56 -12.50
N LEU A 149 16.13 -11.69 -12.41
CA LEU A 149 14.85 -11.92 -13.09
C LEU A 149 14.99 -11.93 -14.61
N ASN A 150 15.78 -11.04 -15.18
CA ASN A 150 16.03 -11.03 -16.62
C ASN A 150 16.81 -12.28 -17.10
N THR A 151 17.54 -12.97 -16.22
CA THR A 151 18.13 -14.29 -16.56
C THR A 151 17.10 -15.43 -16.49
N GLU A 152 16.03 -15.27 -15.71
CA GLU A 152 14.94 -16.25 -15.58
C GLU A 152 13.90 -16.11 -16.70
N ILE A 153 13.84 -14.95 -17.37
CA ILE A 153 12.87 -14.60 -18.43
C ILE A 153 13.51 -14.81 -19.81
N SER A 154 12.76 -15.38 -20.78
CA SER A 154 13.23 -15.57 -22.15
C SER A 154 13.65 -14.24 -22.79
N THR A 155 14.81 -14.25 -23.47
CA THR A 155 15.63 -13.07 -23.80
C THR A 155 14.94 -12.04 -24.72
N SER A 156 13.81 -12.36 -25.34
CA SER A 156 13.07 -11.47 -26.25
C SER A 156 12.23 -10.39 -25.55
N GLU A 157 11.92 -10.52 -24.26
CA GLU A 157 11.05 -9.58 -23.51
C GLU A 157 11.72 -8.97 -22.26
N ALA A 158 13.05 -8.93 -22.23
CA ALA A 158 13.80 -8.45 -21.07
C ALA A 158 13.34 -7.05 -20.58
N THR A 159 13.09 -6.95 -19.27
CA THR A 159 12.62 -5.72 -18.64
C THR A 159 13.71 -4.65 -18.74
N LYS A 160 13.40 -3.51 -19.37
CA LYS A 160 14.34 -2.38 -19.46
C LYS A 160 14.45 -1.68 -18.10
N ILE A 161 15.63 -1.73 -17.49
CA ILE A 161 15.93 -1.02 -16.25
C ILE A 161 16.30 0.42 -16.59
N ARG A 162 15.66 1.39 -15.93
CA ARG A 162 15.98 2.81 -16.10
C ARG A 162 16.24 3.46 -14.75
N GLN A 163 17.29 4.28 -14.71
CA GLN A 163 17.61 5.13 -13.57
C GLN A 163 17.42 6.59 -14.00
N LYS A 164 16.52 7.32 -13.34
CA LYS A 164 16.36 8.77 -13.53
C LYS A 164 15.69 9.39 -12.32
N LYS A 165 16.47 10.10 -11.50
CA LYS A 165 16.05 10.75 -10.24
C LYS A 165 14.68 11.43 -10.33
N TYR A 166 14.51 12.34 -11.30
CA TYR A 166 13.30 13.14 -11.46
C TYR A 166 12.06 12.40 -12.00
N ARG A 167 12.16 11.12 -12.37
CA ARG A 167 11.00 10.33 -12.85
C ARG A 167 10.28 9.58 -11.74
N ASN A 168 10.75 9.66 -10.51
CA ASN A 168 10.15 9.02 -9.35
C ASN A 168 9.17 9.91 -8.58
N ASN A 169 8.95 11.16 -8.99
CA ASN A 169 8.00 12.07 -8.32
C ASN A 169 6.60 11.45 -8.12
N LEU A 170 6.14 10.57 -9.03
CA LEU A 170 4.87 9.86 -8.90
C LEU A 170 4.85 8.87 -7.73
N ILE A 171 5.91 8.08 -7.55
CA ILE A 171 5.99 7.13 -6.42
C ILE A 171 6.29 7.87 -5.10
N GLU A 172 7.08 8.94 -5.15
CA GLU A 172 7.30 9.82 -4.01
C GLU A 172 6.01 10.50 -3.54
N GLN A 173 5.12 10.89 -4.47
CA GLN A 173 3.81 11.42 -4.13
C GLN A 173 2.93 10.37 -3.44
N ASP A 174 2.95 9.13 -3.92
CA ASP A 174 2.26 8.00 -3.28
C ASP A 174 2.77 7.74 -1.85
N HIS A 175 4.08 7.88 -1.60
CA HIS A 175 4.67 7.78 -0.26
C HIS A 175 4.13 8.83 0.73
N ARG A 176 3.65 10.01 0.26
CA ARG A 176 3.15 11.07 1.15
C ARG A 176 1.98 10.61 2.01
N ASN A 177 1.10 9.76 1.49
CA ASN A 177 -0.04 9.24 2.25
C ASN A 177 0.40 8.37 3.43
N ILE A 178 1.43 7.54 3.21
CA ILE A 178 2.02 6.71 4.26
C ILE A 178 2.77 7.59 5.26
N ARG A 179 3.60 8.52 4.78
CA ARG A 179 4.36 9.44 5.64
C ARG A 179 3.45 10.27 6.55
N ARG A 180 2.34 10.80 6.03
CA ARG A 180 1.31 11.50 6.83
C ARG A 180 0.76 10.64 7.97
N ARG A 181 0.62 9.34 7.74
CA ARG A 181 0.06 8.40 8.72
C ARG A 181 1.09 7.93 9.75
N ILE A 182 2.31 7.64 9.33
CA ILE A 182 3.36 7.16 10.24
C ILE A 182 4.02 8.30 11.03
N ARG A 183 3.79 9.57 10.62
CA ARG A 183 4.39 10.78 11.21
C ARG A 183 5.88 10.55 11.54
N PRO A 184 6.72 10.28 10.53
CA PRO A 184 8.14 10.05 10.77
C PRO A 184 8.69 11.32 11.41
N MET A 185 9.22 11.17 12.64
CA MET A 185 9.97 12.22 13.33
C MET A 185 11.25 12.51 12.56
#